data_AF-A0A0S8A3E8-F1
#
_entry.id   AF-A0A0S8A3E8-F1
#
_cell.length_a   1.000
_cell.length_b   1.000
_cell.length_c   1.000
_cell.angle_alpha   90.00
_cell.angle_beta   90.00
_cell.angle_gamma   90.00
#
_symmetry.space_group_name_H-M   'P 1'
#
loop_
_entity.id
_entity.type
_entity.pdbx_description
1 polymer ?
#
loop_
_entity_poly.entity_id
_entity_poly.type
_entity_poly.pdbx_seq_one_letter_code
_entity_poly.pdbx_strand_id
1 'polypeptide(L)'
;MSEELLPVLEVCGPGGQSFSVNVVKDRITIGRLAQYNDVSLEPDPQQFVTRKVHCAVERDAGSWWVVDNASVNRTFIQRASGVEIVEGRAPLADGDVIRILANVSENGEPVHWELTFRDPLGTRPAEPVRAAEYLEYDWISARLYRVAGGDRQEIGKLRPQEHKLIRYMDQRNRANRNVPVMCSYEELMTAIWGEPGGHTETEVNHLIWELRKKIEPHPHEARFLQTVRGLGYRLETRAKAE
;
A
#
# COMPACT_ATOMS: atom_id res chain seq x y z
N MET A 1 -11.30 -30.27 13.65
CA MET A 1 -11.37 -28.96 12.98
C MET A 1 -10.57 -28.01 13.84
N SER A 2 -9.32 -27.74 13.48
CA SER A 2 -8.53 -26.72 14.18
C SER A 2 -9.17 -25.36 13.88
N GLU A 3 -9.52 -24.59 14.91
CA GLU A 3 -9.69 -23.15 14.74
C GLU A 3 -8.39 -22.62 14.14
N GLU A 4 -8.45 -22.08 12.93
CA GLU A 4 -7.33 -21.32 12.39
C GLU A 4 -7.15 -20.09 13.28
N LEU A 5 -6.08 -20.09 14.06
CA LEU A 5 -5.65 -18.96 14.87
C LEU A 5 -5.14 -17.87 13.92
N LEU A 6 -6.05 -17.00 13.49
CA LEU A 6 -5.74 -15.86 12.62
C LEU A 6 -5.13 -14.70 13.42
N PRO A 7 -4.23 -13.91 12.82
CA PRO A 7 -3.79 -12.66 13.42
C PRO A 7 -4.96 -11.67 13.58
N VAL A 8 -4.86 -10.81 14.58
CA VAL A 8 -5.89 -9.83 14.95
C VAL A 8 -5.26 -8.45 15.12
N LEU A 9 -5.98 -7.42 14.69
CA LEU A 9 -5.69 -6.03 15.06
C LEU A 9 -6.65 -5.61 16.18
N GLU A 10 -6.11 -5.37 17.37
CA GLU A 10 -6.82 -4.76 18.50
C GLU A 10 -6.72 -3.24 18.38
N VAL A 11 -7.83 -2.59 18.04
CA VAL A 11 -7.88 -1.15 17.74
C VAL A 11 -8.43 -0.37 18.92
N CYS A 12 -7.69 0.66 19.35
CA CYS A 12 -8.07 1.61 20.37
C CYS A 12 -8.05 3.04 19.80
N GLY A 13 -9.14 3.78 20.00
CA GLY A 13 -9.30 5.15 19.54
C GLY A 13 -9.12 6.20 20.63
N PRO A 14 -8.87 7.47 20.24
CA PRO A 14 -8.63 8.57 21.18
C PRO A 14 -9.85 8.91 22.06
N GLY A 15 -11.06 8.51 21.65
CA GLY A 15 -12.30 8.72 22.39
C GLY A 15 -12.76 7.51 23.20
N GLY A 16 -11.88 6.53 23.43
CA GLY A 16 -12.20 5.29 24.15
C GLY A 16 -12.87 4.20 23.29
N GLN A 17 -12.91 4.37 21.96
CA GLN A 17 -13.35 3.31 21.06
C GLN A 17 -12.43 2.09 21.21
N SER A 18 -13.00 0.89 21.21
CA SER A 18 -12.23 -0.34 21.17
C SER A 18 -12.95 -1.41 20.36
N PHE A 19 -12.24 -2.03 19.43
CA PHE A 19 -12.75 -3.13 18.60
C PHE A 19 -11.60 -3.97 18.04
N SER A 20 -11.91 -5.17 17.53
CA SER A 20 -10.92 -6.08 16.97
C SER A 20 -11.27 -6.44 15.52
N VAL A 21 -10.25 -6.60 14.68
CA VAL A 21 -10.40 -6.99 13.27
C VAL A 21 -9.51 -8.19 12.99
N ASN A 22 -10.12 -9.29 12.53
CA ASN A 22 -9.37 -10.47 12.09
C ASN A 22 -8.68 -10.18 10.76
N VAL A 23 -7.40 -10.53 10.67
CA VAL A 23 -6.57 -10.39 9.47
C VAL A 23 -6.78 -11.62 8.58
N VAL A 24 -7.93 -11.64 7.88
CA VAL A 24 -8.39 -12.79 7.09
C VAL A 24 -7.79 -12.88 5.68
N LYS A 25 -7.07 -11.83 5.25
CA LYS A 25 -6.49 -11.72 3.91
C LYS A 25 -5.07 -11.20 4.00
N ASP A 26 -4.29 -11.43 2.94
CA ASP A 26 -2.88 -11.00 2.87
C ASP A 26 -2.69 -9.48 2.88
N ARG A 27 -3.77 -8.68 2.74
CA ARG A 27 -3.70 -7.22 2.80
C ARG A 27 -4.94 -6.61 3.44
N ILE A 28 -4.78 -6.01 4.62
CA ILE A 28 -5.81 -5.26 5.35
C ILE A 28 -5.54 -3.77 5.22
N THR A 29 -6.49 -2.99 4.69
CA THR A 29 -6.38 -1.54 4.56
C THR A 29 -6.90 -0.81 5.78
N ILE A 30 -6.16 0.20 6.22
CA ILE A 30 -6.51 1.06 7.35
C ILE A 30 -6.59 2.49 6.84
N GLY A 31 -7.65 3.20 7.20
CA GLY A 31 -7.83 4.58 6.81
C GLY A 31 -9.07 5.21 7.44
N ARG A 32 -9.40 6.43 7.03
CA ARG A 32 -10.48 7.20 7.69
C ARG A 32 -11.84 6.55 7.47
N LEU A 33 -12.29 6.41 6.22
CA LEU A 33 -13.69 6.05 5.95
C LEU A 33 -13.88 4.54 5.78
N ALA A 34 -14.90 3.99 6.43
CA ALA A 34 -15.26 2.56 6.36
C ALA A 34 -15.62 2.08 4.94
N GLN A 35 -16.17 2.94 4.08
CA GLN A 35 -16.49 2.56 2.70
C GLN A 35 -15.26 2.24 1.84
N TYR A 36 -14.05 2.59 2.30
CA TYR A 36 -12.80 2.41 1.56
C TYR A 36 -11.80 1.49 2.25
N ASN A 37 -11.98 1.19 3.52
CA ASN A 37 -10.97 0.53 4.33
C ASN A 37 -11.57 -0.64 5.11
N ASP A 38 -10.77 -1.70 5.27
CA ASP A 38 -11.15 -2.82 6.14
C ASP A 38 -11.21 -2.40 7.61
N VAL A 39 -10.34 -1.45 7.99
CA VAL A 39 -10.32 -0.81 9.31
C VAL A 39 -10.56 0.69 9.14
N SER A 40 -11.71 1.17 9.61
CA SER A 40 -12.03 2.59 9.65
C SER A 40 -11.61 3.23 10.97
N LEU A 41 -10.97 4.39 10.88
CA LEU A 41 -10.53 5.17 12.03
C LEU A 41 -11.40 6.43 12.12
N GLU A 42 -12.61 6.25 12.67
CA GLU A 42 -13.60 7.31 12.86
C GLU A 42 -14.00 7.42 14.33
N PRO A 43 -14.30 8.62 14.82
CA PRO A 43 -14.31 9.91 14.11
C PRO A 43 -12.91 10.50 13.92
N ASP A 44 -12.74 11.29 12.86
CA ASP A 44 -11.53 12.08 12.58
C ASP A 44 -11.91 13.48 12.06
N PRO A 45 -12.30 14.40 12.97
CA PRO A 45 -12.76 15.74 12.59
C PRO A 45 -11.64 16.64 12.05
N GLN A 46 -10.39 16.40 12.46
CA GLN A 46 -9.21 17.16 12.01
C GLN A 46 -8.62 16.62 10.70
N GLN A 47 -9.14 15.48 10.20
CA GLN A 47 -8.74 14.84 8.94
C GLN A 47 -7.25 14.46 8.89
N PHE A 48 -6.71 14.04 10.02
CA PHE A 48 -5.32 13.59 10.11
C PHE A 48 -5.11 12.17 9.60
N VAL A 49 -6.19 11.40 9.48
CA VAL A 49 -6.19 10.10 8.81
C VAL A 49 -6.54 10.29 7.34
N THR A 50 -5.65 9.82 6.45
CA THR A 50 -5.92 9.70 5.01
C THR A 50 -7.30 9.09 4.76
N ARG A 51 -8.07 9.72 3.85
CA ARG A 51 -9.47 9.36 3.56
C ARG A 51 -9.64 7.90 3.13
N LYS A 52 -8.80 7.46 2.19
CA LYS A 52 -8.70 6.08 1.69
C LYS A 52 -7.59 5.36 2.46
N VAL A 53 -6.81 4.50 1.82
CA VAL A 53 -5.72 3.73 2.44
C VAL A 53 -4.68 4.68 3.03
N HIS A 54 -4.62 4.79 4.35
CA HIS A 54 -3.57 5.47 5.10
C HIS A 54 -2.33 4.59 5.18
N CYS A 55 -2.53 3.37 5.65
CA CYS A 55 -1.54 2.31 5.63
C CYS A 55 -2.25 0.97 5.38
N ALA A 56 -1.45 -0.08 5.25
CA ALA A 56 -1.97 -1.44 5.18
C ALA A 56 -1.10 -2.39 6.00
N VAL A 57 -1.73 -3.41 6.56
CA VAL A 57 -1.03 -4.59 7.06
C VAL A 57 -0.99 -5.60 5.92
N GLU A 58 0.22 -5.97 5.50
CA GLU A 58 0.49 -6.82 4.35
C GLU A 58 1.29 -8.06 4.76
N ARG A 59 0.89 -9.23 4.23
CA ARG A 59 1.66 -10.47 4.33
C ARG A 59 2.54 -10.62 3.11
N ASP A 60 3.84 -10.77 3.32
CA ASP A 60 4.84 -10.91 2.27
C ASP A 60 5.91 -11.91 2.70
N ALA A 61 6.21 -12.89 1.84
CA ALA A 61 7.10 -14.02 2.13
C ALA A 61 6.83 -14.64 3.51
N GLY A 62 5.55 -14.87 3.82
CA GLY A 62 5.13 -15.45 5.09
C GLY A 62 5.16 -14.50 6.28
N SER A 63 5.77 -13.32 6.19
CA SER A 63 5.93 -12.33 7.28
C SER A 63 4.91 -11.21 7.20
N TRP A 64 4.56 -10.61 8.34
CA TRP A 64 3.67 -9.46 8.40
C TRP A 64 4.44 -8.14 8.42
N TRP A 65 3.89 -7.15 7.72
CA TRP A 65 4.46 -5.83 7.56
C TRP A 65 3.37 -4.78 7.68
N VAL A 66 3.70 -3.65 8.27
CA VAL A 66 2.94 -2.42 8.07
C VAL A 66 3.55 -1.65 6.91
N VAL A 67 2.72 -1.17 6.00
CA VAL A 67 3.09 -0.43 4.79
C VAL A 67 2.42 0.93 4.82
N ASP A 68 3.21 2.01 4.90
CA ASP A 68 2.69 3.38 4.76
C ASP A 68 2.26 3.59 3.30
N ASN A 69 1.07 4.18 3.08
CA ASN A 69 0.54 4.38 1.73
C ASN A 69 0.72 5.83 1.26
N ALA A 70 1.88 6.44 1.56
CA ALA A 70 2.13 7.87 1.36
C ALA A 70 1.01 8.71 2.02
N SER A 71 0.78 8.45 3.30
CA SER A 71 -0.33 9.02 4.06
C SER A 71 -0.18 10.54 4.30
N VAL A 72 -1.30 11.19 4.64
CA VAL A 72 -1.33 12.61 5.01
C VAL A 72 -0.46 12.89 6.24
N ASN A 73 -0.54 12.01 7.25
CA ASN A 73 0.36 11.99 8.40
C ASN A 73 1.01 10.62 8.44
N ARG A 74 2.33 10.54 8.61
CA ARG A 74 3.08 9.28 8.58
C ARG A 74 2.48 8.22 9.51
N THR A 75 2.67 6.96 9.13
CA THR A 75 2.43 5.81 10.01
C THR A 75 3.62 5.61 10.97
N PHE A 76 3.34 5.32 12.23
CA PHE A 76 4.36 5.01 13.23
C PHE A 76 4.15 3.60 13.77
N ILE A 77 5.23 2.99 14.27
CA ILE A 77 5.18 1.71 14.98
C ILE A 77 5.87 1.87 16.33
N GLN A 78 5.20 1.42 17.38
CA GLN A 78 5.71 1.40 18.74
C GLN A 78 6.07 -0.03 19.13
N ARG A 79 7.32 -0.18 19.58
CA ARG A 79 7.88 -1.42 20.11
C ARG A 79 8.47 -1.18 21.49
N ALA A 80 9.01 -2.24 22.11
CA ALA A 80 9.74 -2.12 23.38
C ALA A 80 10.92 -1.13 23.33
N SER A 81 11.52 -0.94 22.14
CA SER A 81 12.62 0.01 21.90
C SER A 81 12.19 1.46 21.76
N GLY A 82 10.89 1.74 21.63
CA GLY A 82 10.35 3.08 21.41
C GLY A 82 9.46 3.17 20.17
N VAL A 83 9.17 4.42 19.76
CA VAL A 83 8.34 4.73 18.59
C VAL A 83 9.24 5.09 17.42
N GLU A 84 9.00 4.49 16.25
CA GLU A 84 9.69 4.80 15.00
C GLU A 84 8.69 5.14 13.89
N ILE A 85 9.17 5.89 12.89
CA ILE A 85 8.41 6.18 11.67
C ILE A 85 8.52 4.97 10.73
N VAL A 86 7.41 4.58 10.10
CA VAL A 86 7.41 3.58 9.04
C VAL A 86 7.96 4.20 7.76
N GLU A 87 9.24 3.92 7.45
CA GLU A 87 9.88 4.36 6.20
C GLU A 87 9.46 3.46 5.02
N GLY A 88 8.26 3.70 4.48
CA GLY A 88 7.66 2.91 3.40
C GLY A 88 7.04 1.62 3.91
N ARG A 89 7.82 0.73 4.54
CA ARG A 89 7.32 -0.45 5.26
C ARG A 89 8.19 -0.82 6.45
N ALA A 90 7.60 -1.46 7.45
CA ALA A 90 8.29 -2.00 8.62
C ALA A 90 7.76 -3.39 8.99
N PRO A 91 8.62 -4.32 9.47
CA PRO A 91 8.16 -5.62 9.93
C PRO A 91 7.27 -5.46 11.16
N LEU A 92 6.27 -6.33 11.28
CA LEU A 92 5.28 -6.33 12.34
C LEU A 92 5.38 -7.64 13.13
N ALA A 93 5.75 -7.55 14.39
CA ALA A 93 5.80 -8.66 15.33
C ALA A 93 4.58 -8.66 16.25
N ASP A 94 4.29 -9.82 16.88
CA ASP A 94 3.27 -9.90 17.93
C ASP A 94 3.55 -8.86 19.03
N GLY A 95 2.53 -8.07 19.36
CA GLY A 95 2.61 -7.00 20.35
C GLY A 95 3.05 -5.64 19.82
N ASP A 96 3.52 -5.54 18.57
CA ASP A 96 3.81 -4.23 17.96
C ASP A 96 2.52 -3.40 17.82
N VAL A 97 2.64 -2.09 18.06
CA VAL A 97 1.49 -1.17 18.00
C VAL A 97 1.67 -0.20 16.85
N ILE A 98 0.78 -0.24 15.86
CA ILE A 98 0.71 0.77 14.79
C ILE A 98 0.01 2.00 15.37
N ARG A 99 0.65 3.18 15.25
CA ARG A 99 0.10 4.46 15.72
C ARG A 99 -0.15 5.38 14.55
N ILE A 100 -1.35 5.95 14.52
CA ILE A 100 -1.80 6.90 13.49
C ILE A 100 -2.35 8.13 14.18
N LEU A 101 -1.86 9.32 13.81
CA LEU A 101 -2.29 10.57 14.41
C LEU A 101 -3.80 10.77 14.20
N ALA A 102 -4.53 10.95 15.30
CA ALA A 102 -5.98 11.10 15.31
C ALA A 102 -6.40 12.56 15.53
N ASN A 103 -5.76 13.22 16.48
CA ASN A 103 -5.94 14.65 16.74
C ASN A 103 -4.72 15.21 17.48
N VAL A 104 -4.72 16.52 17.68
CA VAL A 104 -3.84 17.20 18.63
C VAL A 104 -4.71 17.77 19.75
N SER A 105 -4.35 17.47 21.00
CA SER A 105 -5.07 17.93 22.19
C SER A 105 -4.98 19.46 22.35
N GLU A 106 -5.78 20.03 23.25
CA GLU A 106 -5.73 21.47 23.56
C GLU A 106 -4.33 21.95 24.01
N ASN A 107 -3.55 21.05 24.62
CA ASN A 107 -2.18 21.32 25.07
C ASN A 107 -1.13 21.14 23.95
N GLY A 108 -1.54 20.82 22.72
CA GLY A 108 -0.63 20.57 21.61
C GLY A 108 -0.03 19.17 21.58
N GLU A 109 -0.52 18.25 22.40
CA GLU A 109 -0.01 16.87 22.45
C GLU A 109 -0.69 15.98 21.40
N PRO A 110 0.06 15.17 20.64
CA PRO A 110 -0.52 14.31 19.63
C PRO A 110 -1.23 13.10 20.27
N VAL A 111 -2.49 12.90 19.91
CA VAL A 111 -3.26 11.72 20.31
C VAL A 111 -3.42 10.80 19.10
N HIS A 112 -3.23 9.51 19.31
CA HIS A 112 -3.17 8.53 18.24
C HIS A 112 -4.31 7.52 18.33
N TRP A 113 -4.71 6.99 17.18
CA TRP A 113 -5.24 5.64 17.09
C TRP A 113 -4.11 4.65 17.32
N GLU A 114 -4.39 3.60 18.09
CA GLU A 114 -3.42 2.55 18.41
C GLU A 114 -3.99 1.20 17.98
N LEU A 115 -3.29 0.53 17.05
CA LEU A 115 -3.69 -0.77 16.53
C LEU A 115 -2.63 -1.78 16.93
N THR A 116 -2.91 -2.58 17.95
CA THR A 116 -1.99 -3.62 18.42
C THR A 116 -2.13 -4.86 17.56
N PHE A 117 -1.03 -5.32 17.00
CA PHE A 117 -1.00 -6.55 16.22
C PHE A 117 -0.84 -7.76 17.15
N ARG A 118 -1.75 -8.72 17.05
CA ARG A 118 -1.68 -10.00 17.73
C ARG A 118 -1.51 -11.11 16.72
N ASP A 119 -0.46 -11.91 16.88
CA ASP A 119 -0.17 -13.04 16.02
C ASP A 119 0.06 -14.30 16.85
N PRO A 120 -1.02 -15.07 17.12
CA PRO A 120 -0.97 -16.22 18.01
C PRO A 120 -0.06 -17.36 17.52
N LEU A 121 0.24 -17.42 16.23
CA LEU A 121 1.12 -18.44 15.66
C LEU A 121 2.59 -18.01 15.61
N GLY A 122 2.90 -16.76 15.99
CA GLY A 122 4.23 -16.20 15.99
C GLY A 122 4.87 -16.38 14.61
N THR A 123 4.47 -15.56 13.64
CA THR A 123 5.00 -15.61 12.29
C THR A 123 6.52 -15.49 12.32
N ARG A 124 7.20 -16.62 12.08
CA ARG A 124 8.65 -16.62 11.90
C ARG A 124 8.94 -16.01 10.54
N PRO A 125 9.90 -15.07 10.45
CA PRO A 125 10.34 -14.60 9.16
C PRO A 125 10.81 -15.80 8.34
N ALA A 126 10.10 -16.12 7.26
CA ALA A 126 10.73 -16.92 6.22
C ALA A 126 11.77 -16.04 5.53
N GLU A 127 12.83 -16.65 4.98
CA GLU A 127 13.75 -15.87 4.16
C GLU A 127 12.94 -15.13 3.08
N PRO A 128 13.19 -13.83 2.88
CA PRO A 128 12.46 -13.06 1.89
C PRO A 128 12.67 -13.73 0.53
N VAL A 129 11.61 -14.36 0.02
CA VAL A 129 11.61 -14.92 -1.32
C VAL A 129 11.62 -13.72 -2.26
N ARG A 130 12.82 -13.31 -2.70
CA ARG A 130 12.93 -12.27 -3.71
C ARG A 130 12.14 -12.75 -4.92
N ALA A 131 11.10 -11.98 -5.28
CA ALA A 131 10.41 -12.22 -6.54
C ALA A 131 11.47 -12.36 -7.65
N ALA A 132 11.47 -13.51 -8.30
CA ALA A 132 12.44 -13.88 -9.34
C ALA A 132 12.31 -12.99 -10.58
N GLU A 133 11.18 -12.30 -10.69
CA GLU A 133 10.81 -11.39 -11.76
C GLU A 133 10.26 -10.08 -11.18
N TYR A 134 10.64 -8.94 -11.73
CA TYR A 134 10.14 -7.62 -11.33
C TYR A 134 10.15 -6.61 -12.48
N LEU A 135 9.37 -5.53 -12.34
CA LEU A 135 9.44 -4.39 -13.24
C LEU A 135 10.44 -3.35 -12.74
N GLU A 136 11.16 -2.75 -13.69
CA GLU A 136 12.06 -1.63 -13.46
C GLU A 136 11.68 -0.50 -14.43
N TYR A 137 11.44 0.69 -13.90
CA TYR A 137 11.22 1.88 -14.73
C TYR A 137 12.44 2.80 -14.69
N ASP A 138 13.05 3.00 -15.86
CA ASP A 138 14.19 3.90 -16.06
C ASP A 138 13.67 5.31 -16.34
N TRP A 139 13.91 6.22 -15.41
CA TRP A 139 13.44 7.60 -15.48
C TRP A 139 14.20 8.47 -16.47
N ILE A 140 15.45 8.12 -16.76
CA ILE A 140 16.31 8.88 -17.68
C ILE A 140 15.89 8.58 -19.10
N SER A 141 15.73 7.30 -19.45
CA SER A 141 15.31 6.89 -20.80
C SER A 141 13.79 6.82 -20.98
N ALA A 142 13.01 6.97 -19.90
CA ALA A 142 11.56 6.81 -19.85
C ALA A 142 11.08 5.42 -20.34
N ARG A 143 11.86 4.38 -20.08
CA ARG A 143 11.60 3.00 -20.54
C ARG A 143 11.24 2.08 -19.39
N LEU A 144 10.34 1.15 -19.67
CA LEU A 144 9.93 0.09 -18.73
C LEU A 144 10.62 -1.20 -19.12
N TYR A 145 11.13 -1.92 -18.12
CA TYR A 145 11.80 -3.19 -18.29
C TYR A 145 11.20 -4.24 -17.38
N ARG A 146 11.25 -5.49 -17.84
CA ARG A 146 11.00 -6.68 -17.04
C ARG A 146 12.33 -7.37 -16.80
N VAL A 147 12.66 -7.61 -15.55
CA VAL A 147 13.90 -8.26 -15.15
C VAL A 147 13.57 -9.62 -14.56
N ALA A 148 14.11 -10.69 -15.15
CA ALA A 148 13.90 -12.07 -14.72
C ALA A 148 15.20 -12.87 -14.85
N GLY A 149 15.66 -13.52 -13.78
CA GLY A 149 16.84 -14.41 -13.86
C GLY A 149 18.12 -13.75 -14.41
N GLY A 150 18.26 -12.44 -14.25
CA GLY A 150 19.37 -11.65 -14.80
C GLY A 150 19.17 -11.12 -16.23
N ASP A 151 18.14 -11.56 -16.94
CA ASP A 151 17.72 -10.96 -18.21
C ASP A 151 16.92 -9.67 -17.96
N ARG A 152 17.18 -8.63 -18.75
CA ARG A 152 16.53 -7.33 -18.66
C ARG A 152 15.92 -6.97 -20.00
N GLN A 153 14.64 -7.27 -20.14
CA GLN A 153 13.89 -7.09 -21.38
C GLN A 153 13.10 -5.78 -21.36
N GLU A 154 13.28 -4.94 -22.38
CA GLU A 154 12.44 -3.74 -22.56
C GLU A 154 11.00 -4.11 -22.93
N ILE A 155 10.04 -3.52 -22.23
CA ILE A 155 8.62 -3.56 -22.59
C ILE A 155 8.35 -2.39 -23.54
N GLY A 156 8.39 -2.68 -24.84
CA GLY A 156 8.15 -1.69 -25.88
C GLY A 156 6.68 -1.39 -26.16
N LYS A 157 6.44 -0.47 -27.10
CA LYS A 157 5.09 -0.10 -27.63
C LYS A 157 4.10 0.37 -26.55
N LEU A 158 4.60 1.03 -25.52
CA LEU A 158 3.75 1.73 -24.56
C LEU A 158 3.18 2.99 -25.21
N ARG A 159 1.86 3.17 -25.09
CA ARG A 159 1.16 4.37 -25.55
C ARG A 159 1.44 5.54 -24.60
N PRO A 160 1.27 6.81 -25.02
CA PRO A 160 1.54 7.96 -24.17
C PRO A 160 0.81 7.92 -22.82
N GLN A 161 -0.46 7.51 -22.78
CA GLN A 161 -1.24 7.38 -21.54
C GLN A 161 -0.72 6.26 -20.62
N GLU A 162 -0.27 5.13 -21.19
CA GLU A 162 0.32 4.03 -20.42
C GLU A 162 1.66 4.46 -19.79
N HIS A 163 2.46 5.22 -20.54
CA HIS A 163 3.69 5.83 -20.03
C HIS A 163 3.42 6.79 -18.88
N LYS A 164 2.41 7.68 -19.01
CA LYS A 164 2.02 8.59 -17.93
C LYS A 164 1.59 7.83 -16.68
N LEU A 165 0.79 6.77 -16.84
CA LEU A 165 0.32 5.93 -15.74
C LEU A 165 1.49 5.25 -15.01
N ILE A 166 2.35 4.52 -15.72
CA ILE A 166 3.50 3.82 -15.12
C ILE A 166 4.44 4.81 -14.43
N ARG A 167 4.77 5.93 -15.11
CA ARG A 167 5.66 6.94 -14.56
C ARG A 167 5.10 7.53 -13.27
N TYR A 168 3.81 7.88 -13.25
CA TYR A 168 3.17 8.42 -12.06
C TYR A 168 3.17 7.42 -10.90
N MET A 169 2.79 6.17 -11.15
CA MET A 169 2.76 5.15 -10.09
C MET A 169 4.17 4.84 -9.56
N ASP A 170 5.18 4.72 -10.43
CA ASP A 170 6.57 4.53 -10.00
C ASP A 170 7.10 5.74 -9.21
N GLN A 171 6.67 6.97 -9.57
CA GLN A 171 7.01 8.17 -8.81
C GLN A 171 6.49 8.10 -7.38
N ARG A 172 5.25 7.64 -7.23
CA ARG A 172 4.60 7.46 -5.93
C ARG A 172 5.32 6.42 -5.09
N ASN A 173 5.74 5.31 -5.70
CA ASN A 173 6.58 4.31 -5.03
C ASN A 173 7.91 4.90 -4.54
N ARG A 174 8.63 5.62 -5.41
CA ARG A 174 9.91 6.26 -5.08
C ARG A 174 9.79 7.25 -3.92
N ALA A 175 8.75 8.08 -3.94
CA ALA A 175 8.45 9.00 -2.86
C ALA A 175 8.18 8.28 -1.53
N ASN A 176 7.73 7.02 -1.60
CA ASN A 176 7.53 6.13 -0.46
C ASN A 176 8.67 5.11 -0.27
N ARG A 177 9.94 5.55 -0.42
CA ARG A 177 11.14 4.71 -0.22
C ARG A 177 11.19 3.48 -1.12
N ASN A 178 10.65 3.58 -2.33
CA ASN A 178 10.51 2.48 -3.29
C ASN A 178 9.58 1.35 -2.82
N VAL A 179 8.72 1.61 -1.82
CA VAL A 179 7.68 0.68 -1.40
C VAL A 179 6.39 1.01 -2.17
N PRO A 180 5.81 0.02 -2.87
CA PRO A 180 4.63 0.26 -3.68
C PRO A 180 3.43 0.80 -2.90
N VAL A 181 2.83 1.88 -3.41
CA VAL A 181 1.63 2.51 -2.85
C VAL A 181 0.45 2.42 -3.80
N MET A 182 -0.73 2.43 -3.22
CA MET A 182 -1.98 2.51 -3.94
C MET A 182 -2.19 3.92 -4.51
N CYS A 183 -2.48 3.99 -5.81
CA CYS A 183 -2.95 5.18 -6.51
C CYS A 183 -4.44 5.04 -6.82
N SER A 184 -5.22 5.99 -6.34
CA SER A 184 -6.67 6.02 -6.55
C SER A 184 -7.07 6.38 -7.97
N TYR A 185 -8.30 6.04 -8.35
CA TYR A 185 -8.85 6.46 -9.64
C TYR A 185 -8.74 7.97 -9.87
N GLU A 186 -9.05 8.78 -8.86
CA GLU A 186 -8.95 10.25 -8.92
C GLU A 186 -7.52 10.71 -9.23
N GLU A 187 -6.53 10.14 -8.54
CA GLU A 187 -5.11 10.43 -8.76
C GLU A 187 -4.66 10.01 -10.15
N LEU A 188 -5.02 8.80 -10.57
CA LEU A 188 -4.66 8.27 -11.88
C LEU A 188 -5.29 9.08 -13.01
N MET A 189 -6.57 9.45 -12.89
CA MET A 189 -7.25 10.27 -13.88
C MET A 189 -6.56 11.62 -14.06
N THR A 190 -6.25 12.27 -12.94
CA THR A 190 -5.53 13.54 -12.95
C THR A 190 -4.14 13.39 -13.57
N ALA A 191 -3.39 12.34 -13.22
CA ALA A 191 -2.04 12.11 -13.72
C ALA A 191 -1.97 11.82 -15.23
N ILE A 192 -2.98 11.12 -15.77
CA ILE A 192 -2.98 10.70 -17.17
C ILE A 192 -3.49 11.82 -18.09
N TRP A 193 -4.55 12.51 -17.68
CA TRP A 193 -5.29 13.45 -18.53
C TRP A 193 -5.22 14.92 -18.10
N GLY A 194 -4.76 15.22 -16.89
CA GLY A 194 -4.42 16.58 -16.45
C GLY A 194 -5.54 17.33 -15.71
N GLU A 195 -6.79 17.25 -16.15
CA GLU A 195 -7.90 17.95 -15.50
C GLU A 195 -8.93 17.01 -14.84
N PRO A 196 -9.41 17.36 -13.63
CA PRO A 196 -10.51 16.62 -13.00
C PRO A 196 -11.81 16.74 -13.81
N GLY A 197 -12.52 15.64 -14.02
CA GLY A 197 -13.91 15.66 -14.46
C GLY A 197 -14.21 15.38 -15.93
N GLY A 198 -13.22 14.96 -16.74
CA GLY A 198 -13.42 14.56 -18.13
C GLY A 198 -13.35 13.06 -18.41
N HIS A 199 -12.87 12.27 -17.44
CA HIS A 199 -12.57 10.85 -17.61
C HIS A 199 -13.21 10.00 -16.51
N THR A 200 -13.36 8.71 -16.82
CA THR A 200 -14.10 7.74 -16.01
C THR A 200 -13.18 6.65 -15.47
N GLU A 201 -13.60 6.00 -14.38
CA GLU A 201 -12.93 4.79 -13.88
C GLU A 201 -12.84 3.69 -14.96
N THR A 202 -13.83 3.61 -15.86
CA THR A 202 -13.86 2.68 -16.99
C THR A 202 -12.70 2.91 -17.96
N GLU A 203 -12.35 4.17 -18.26
CA GLU A 203 -11.19 4.49 -19.11
C GLU A 203 -9.88 4.09 -18.44
N VAL A 204 -9.74 4.31 -17.13
CA VAL A 204 -8.60 3.83 -16.35
C VAL A 204 -8.55 2.29 -16.41
N ASN A 205 -9.66 1.60 -16.18
CA ASN A 205 -9.74 0.14 -16.23
C ASN A 205 -9.31 -0.42 -17.59
N HIS A 206 -9.76 0.21 -18.68
CA HIS A 206 -9.35 -0.17 -20.03
C HIS A 206 -7.84 0.02 -20.23
N LEU A 207 -7.29 1.17 -19.79
CA LEU A 207 -5.85 1.43 -19.88
C LEU A 207 -5.04 0.39 -19.08
N ILE A 208 -5.46 0.05 -17.87
CA ILE A 208 -4.85 -0.98 -17.03
C ILE A 208 -4.89 -2.34 -17.72
N TRP A 209 -6.03 -2.72 -18.30
CA TRP A 209 -6.17 -3.99 -19.02
C TRP A 209 -5.21 -4.08 -20.21
N GLU A 210 -5.14 -3.03 -21.03
CA GLU A 210 -4.21 -2.96 -22.16
C GLU A 210 -2.75 -3.03 -21.72
N LEU A 211 -2.43 -2.42 -20.59
CA LEU A 211 -1.09 -2.46 -20.01
C LEU A 211 -0.75 -3.84 -19.42
N ARG A 212 -1.68 -4.51 -18.72
CA ARG A 212 -1.50 -5.86 -18.19
C ARG A 212 -1.16 -6.87 -19.29
N LYS A 213 -1.79 -6.76 -20.47
CA LYS A 213 -1.45 -7.58 -21.64
C LYS A 213 0.00 -7.42 -22.11
N LYS A 214 0.67 -6.32 -21.74
CA LYS A 214 2.07 -6.03 -22.12
C LYS A 214 3.05 -6.40 -21.02
N ILE A 215 2.68 -6.22 -19.75
CA ILE A 215 3.59 -6.33 -18.61
C ILE A 215 3.45 -7.64 -17.84
N GLU A 216 2.25 -8.20 -17.77
CA GLU A 216 1.98 -9.40 -16.98
C GLU A 216 2.24 -10.66 -17.80
N PRO A 217 2.84 -11.71 -17.21
CA PRO A 217 2.83 -13.04 -17.81
C PRO A 217 1.41 -13.57 -18.03
N HIS A 218 0.52 -13.29 -17.07
CA HIS A 218 -0.89 -13.68 -17.10
C HIS A 218 -1.77 -12.48 -16.70
N PRO A 219 -2.42 -11.78 -17.66
CA PRO A 219 -3.15 -10.54 -17.39
C PRO A 219 -4.31 -10.65 -16.38
N HIS A 220 -4.87 -11.84 -16.20
CA HIS A 220 -5.95 -12.11 -15.24
C HIS A 220 -5.43 -12.43 -13.82
N GLU A 221 -4.15 -12.77 -13.71
CA GLU A 221 -3.44 -13.04 -12.45
C GLU A 221 -2.35 -11.97 -12.27
N ALA A 222 -2.78 -10.71 -12.25
CA ALA A 222 -1.88 -9.57 -12.29
C ALA A 222 -0.98 -9.52 -11.04
N ARG A 223 0.34 -9.57 -11.27
CA ARG A 223 1.36 -9.55 -10.20
C ARG A 223 2.00 -8.17 -10.10
N PHE A 224 2.22 -7.51 -11.24
CA PHE A 224 2.88 -6.21 -11.28
C PHE A 224 1.93 -5.04 -11.10
N LEU A 225 0.75 -5.09 -11.72
CA LEU A 225 -0.23 -4.02 -11.65
C LEU A 225 -1.47 -4.52 -10.94
N GLN A 226 -1.44 -4.45 -9.62
CA GLN A 226 -2.41 -5.04 -8.72
C GLN A 226 -3.66 -4.15 -8.58
N THR A 227 -4.84 -4.78 -8.52
CA THR A 227 -6.08 -4.06 -8.25
C THR A 227 -6.27 -3.91 -6.74
N VAL A 228 -6.49 -2.68 -6.29
CA VAL A 228 -7.03 -2.39 -4.95
C VAL A 228 -8.52 -2.14 -5.12
N ARG A 229 -9.32 -3.20 -4.90
CA ARG A 229 -10.73 -3.27 -5.29
C ARG A 229 -11.52 -2.04 -4.84
N GLY A 230 -12.21 -1.40 -5.79
CA GLY A 230 -13.07 -0.23 -5.55
C GLY A 230 -12.31 1.07 -5.25
N LEU A 231 -10.98 1.05 -5.19
CA LEU A 231 -10.18 2.21 -4.83
C LEU A 231 -9.27 2.66 -5.98
N GLY A 232 -8.61 1.72 -6.66
CA GLY A 232 -7.66 2.00 -7.74
C GLY A 232 -6.62 0.88 -7.91
N TYR A 233 -5.37 1.25 -8.14
CA TYR A 233 -4.32 0.31 -8.56
C TYR A 233 -3.00 0.56 -7.81
N ARG A 234 -2.17 -0.49 -7.71
CA ARG A 234 -0.82 -0.43 -7.15
C ARG A 234 0.15 -1.05 -8.14
N LEU A 235 1.30 -0.43 -8.34
CA LEU A 235 2.33 -0.90 -9.27
C LEU A 235 3.50 -1.46 -8.48
N GLU A 236 3.82 -2.74 -8.66
CA GLU A 236 5.00 -3.39 -8.11
C GLU A 236 6.19 -3.15 -9.04
N THR A 237 7.05 -2.20 -8.65
CA THR A 237 8.33 -1.93 -9.30
C THR A 237 9.47 -2.02 -8.30
N ARG A 238 10.68 -2.25 -8.81
CA ARG A 238 11.91 -2.09 -8.05
C ARG A 238 12.71 -0.93 -8.63
N ALA A 239 13.37 -0.21 -7.72
CA ALA A 239 14.43 0.70 -8.14
C ALA A 239 15.54 -0.10 -8.82
N LYS A 240 16.11 0.47 -9.87
CA LYS A 240 17.34 -0.04 -10.47
C LYS A 240 18.41 -0.08 -9.37
N ALA A 241 19.05 -1.23 -9.17
CA ALA A 241 20.21 -1.32 -8.31
C ALA A 241 21.32 -0.43 -8.92
N GLU A 242 21.86 0.49 -8.13
CA GLU A 242 22.98 1.35 -8.54
C GLU A 242 24.25 0.55 -8.83
#